data_AF-A0A5C8MNL5-F1
#
_entry.id   AF-A0A5C8MNL5-F1
#
_cell.length_a   1.000
_cell.length_b   1.000
_cell.length_c   1.000
_cell.angle_alpha   90.00
_cell.angle_beta   90.00
_cell.angle_gamma   90.00
#
_symmetry.space_group_name_H-M   'P 1'
#
loop_
_entity.id
_entity.type
_entity.pdbx_description
1 polymer ?
#
loop_
_entity_poly.entity_id
_entity_poly.type
_entity_poly.pdbx_seq_one_letter_code
_entity_poly.pdbx_strand_id
1 'polypeptide(L)'
;MTHTTENQSGFRVKIQRFGSYLSGMIMPNIGAFIAWGIITALFIPTGWLPNETFAKLVGPMITYLLPLLIGYTGGKMIYDVRGGVVGATATMGVIVGSDIPMFLGAMIMGPLGGYLIKKFDQQIQGKVKQGFEMLVNNFSAGIIGGLLTLAAFKGVGPVVSAISKTLAAGVEKIVDLHLLPLANIFIEPGKVLFLNNAINHGILSPLGIEQAAKTGKSILFLLETNPG
;
A
#
# COMPACT_ATOMS: atom_id res chain seq x y z
N MET A 1 15.14 -5.37 44.65
CA MET A 1 14.01 -5.49 43.70
C MET A 1 14.49 -4.99 42.35
N THR A 2 14.89 -5.88 41.46
CA THR A 2 15.47 -5.54 40.16
C THR A 2 14.86 -6.46 39.12
N HIS A 3 13.76 -6.02 38.51
CA HIS A 3 13.27 -6.61 37.27
C HIS A 3 12.63 -5.54 36.38
N THR A 4 12.88 -5.68 35.08
CA THR A 4 12.15 -5.13 33.92
C THR A 4 12.40 -3.68 33.45
N THR A 5 13.63 -3.35 33.05
CA THR A 5 13.91 -2.13 32.24
C THR A 5 14.80 -2.35 31.01
N GLU A 6 14.92 -3.58 30.48
CA GLU A 6 15.71 -3.84 29.25
C GLU A 6 14.87 -4.11 27.99
N ASN A 7 13.62 -4.57 28.12
CA ASN A 7 12.86 -5.05 26.95
C ASN A 7 12.08 -3.94 26.20
N GLN A 8 11.82 -2.80 26.84
CA GLN A 8 11.09 -1.68 26.22
C GLN A 8 11.94 -0.88 25.21
N SER A 9 13.26 -0.83 25.39
CA SER A 9 14.17 -0.12 24.47
C SER A 9 14.26 -0.83 23.12
N GLY A 10 14.38 -2.17 23.12
CA GLY A 10 14.49 -2.97 21.90
C GLY A 10 13.24 -2.94 21.02
N PHE A 11 12.04 -3.01 21.63
CA PHE A 11 10.78 -2.94 20.90
C PHE A 11 10.52 -1.56 20.29
N ARG A 12 10.73 -0.49 21.07
CA ARG A 12 10.61 0.90 20.60
C ARG A 12 11.57 1.21 19.45
N VAL A 13 12.81 0.72 19.53
CA VAL A 13 13.82 0.86 18.47
C VAL A 13 13.42 0.12 17.19
N LYS A 14 12.82 -1.08 17.30
CA LYS A 14 12.30 -1.82 16.12
C LYS A 14 11.14 -1.08 15.44
N ILE A 15 10.19 -0.55 16.21
CA ILE A 15 9.09 0.27 15.67
C ILE A 15 9.64 1.52 15.00
N GLN A 16 10.57 2.21 15.64
CA GLN A 16 11.18 3.41 15.09
C GLN A 16 11.93 3.13 13.78
N ARG A 17 12.69 2.02 13.73
CA ARG A 17 13.38 1.59 12.50
C ARG A 17 12.40 1.23 11.38
N PHE A 18 11.33 0.52 11.69
CA PHE A 18 10.28 0.19 10.73
C PHE A 18 9.60 1.45 10.18
N GLY A 19 9.23 2.39 11.06
CA GLY A 19 8.68 3.68 10.67
C GLY A 19 9.65 4.49 9.80
N SER A 20 10.92 4.57 10.19
CA SER A 20 11.94 5.27 9.39
C SER A 20 12.15 4.64 8.01
N TYR A 21 12.02 3.31 7.92
CA TYR A 21 12.15 2.59 6.65
C TYR A 21 10.97 2.90 5.72
N LEU A 22 9.75 2.82 6.23
CA LEU A 22 8.54 3.17 5.46
C LEU A 22 8.56 4.65 5.02
N SER A 23 8.93 5.56 5.92
CA SER A 23 9.10 6.98 5.59
C SER A 23 10.17 7.19 4.51
N GLY A 24 11.26 6.40 4.52
CA GLY A 24 12.30 6.43 3.50
C GLY A 24 11.81 6.03 2.10
N MET A 25 10.69 5.30 2.00
CA MET A 25 10.09 4.94 0.72
C MET A 25 9.17 6.04 0.15
N ILE A 26 8.59 6.86 1.03
CA ILE A 26 7.62 7.91 0.66
C ILE A 26 8.33 9.25 0.45
N MET A 27 9.27 9.60 1.35
CA MET A 27 9.87 10.94 1.42
C MET A 27 10.58 11.37 0.13
N PRO A 28 11.37 10.52 -0.56
CA PRO A 28 11.97 10.87 -1.85
C PRO A 28 10.94 11.14 -2.95
N ASN A 29 9.70 10.67 -2.77
CA ASN A 29 8.61 10.80 -3.73
C ASN A 29 7.64 11.94 -3.40
N ILE A 30 7.88 12.73 -2.34
CA ILE A 30 6.99 13.83 -1.89
C ILE A 30 6.67 14.81 -3.03
N GLY A 31 7.62 15.08 -3.94
CA GLY A 31 7.36 15.94 -5.09
C GLY A 31 6.18 15.46 -5.96
N ALA A 32 6.03 14.15 -6.15
CA ALA A 32 4.91 13.57 -6.89
C ALA A 32 3.58 13.68 -6.11
N PHE A 33 3.63 13.54 -4.78
CA PHE A 33 2.47 13.76 -3.92
C PHE A 33 2.00 15.21 -3.94
N ILE A 34 2.94 16.16 -3.89
CA ILE A 34 2.63 17.60 -3.99
C ILE A 34 2.02 17.91 -5.36
N ALA A 35 2.60 17.41 -6.45
CA ALA A 35 2.07 17.61 -7.79
C ALA A 35 0.64 17.07 -7.93
N TRP A 36 0.40 15.84 -7.43
CA TRP A 36 -0.94 15.27 -7.37
C TRP A 36 -1.89 16.13 -6.53
N GLY A 37 -1.46 16.61 -5.36
CA GLY A 37 -2.25 17.46 -4.49
C GLY A 37 -2.63 18.80 -5.13
N ILE A 38 -1.70 19.45 -5.84
CA ILE A 38 -1.96 20.70 -6.59
C ILE A 38 -2.98 20.45 -7.70
N ILE A 39 -2.78 19.40 -8.51
CA ILE A 39 -3.71 19.05 -9.60
C ILE A 39 -5.10 18.76 -9.04
N THR A 40 -5.17 18.05 -7.91
CA THR A 40 -6.42 17.73 -7.22
C THR A 40 -7.10 19.00 -6.72
N ALA A 41 -6.38 19.87 -6.00
CA ALA A 41 -6.92 21.11 -5.46
C ALA A 41 -7.41 22.09 -6.54
N LEU A 42 -6.78 22.08 -7.72
CA LEU A 42 -7.15 22.95 -8.82
C LEU A 42 -8.30 22.40 -9.65
N PHE A 43 -8.20 21.17 -10.15
CA PHE A 43 -8.98 20.78 -11.34
C PHE A 43 -10.16 19.85 -11.09
N ILE A 44 -10.29 19.26 -9.91
CA ILE A 44 -11.49 18.45 -9.58
C ILE A 44 -12.75 19.31 -9.55
N PRO A 45 -13.96 18.72 -9.59
CA PRO A 45 -15.21 19.50 -9.58
C PRO A 45 -15.36 20.47 -8.40
N THR A 46 -14.77 20.13 -7.25
CA THR A 46 -14.75 20.95 -6.03
C THR A 46 -13.49 21.81 -5.88
N GLY A 47 -12.61 21.82 -6.88
CA GLY A 47 -11.34 22.54 -6.88
C GLY A 47 -11.49 24.03 -7.21
N TRP A 48 -10.39 24.77 -7.12
CA TRP A 48 -10.36 26.22 -7.38
C TRP A 48 -10.57 26.60 -8.84
N LEU A 49 -10.17 25.73 -9.78
CA LEU A 49 -10.27 25.92 -11.22
C LEU A 49 -10.76 24.62 -11.91
N PRO A 50 -12.02 24.20 -11.69
CA PRO A 50 -12.51 22.90 -12.15
C PRO A 50 -12.32 22.69 -13.66
N ASN A 51 -11.73 21.55 -14.05
CA ASN A 51 -11.50 21.18 -15.43
C ASN A 51 -11.54 19.66 -15.59
N GLU A 52 -12.56 19.14 -16.25
CA GLU A 52 -12.76 17.69 -16.42
C GLU A 52 -11.60 17.00 -17.15
N THR A 53 -10.95 17.68 -18.09
CA THR A 53 -9.83 17.12 -18.85
C THR A 53 -8.60 16.95 -17.97
N PHE A 54 -8.26 17.94 -17.13
CA PHE A 54 -7.13 17.85 -16.22
C PHE A 54 -7.42 17.01 -14.97
N ALA A 55 -8.67 16.99 -14.50
CA ALA A 55 -9.10 16.13 -13.39
C ALA A 55 -8.85 14.64 -13.66
N LYS A 56 -8.89 14.21 -14.93
CA LYS A 56 -8.57 12.82 -15.34
C LYS A 56 -7.17 12.37 -14.94
N LEU A 57 -6.23 13.29 -14.64
CA LEU A 57 -4.88 12.95 -14.18
C LEU A 57 -4.87 12.45 -12.72
N VAL A 58 -5.81 12.89 -11.89
CA VAL A 58 -5.84 12.61 -10.45
C VAL A 58 -5.89 11.11 -10.17
N GLY A 59 -6.79 10.39 -10.85
CA GLY A 59 -7.01 8.95 -10.68
C GLY A 59 -5.78 8.10 -11.01
N PRO A 60 -5.19 8.22 -12.22
CA PRO A 60 -3.99 7.48 -12.57
C PRO A 60 -2.77 7.83 -11.71
N MET A 61 -2.65 9.08 -11.26
CA MET A 61 -1.55 9.48 -10.38
C MET A 61 -1.63 8.76 -9.03
N ILE A 62 -2.80 8.76 -8.37
CA ILE A 62 -2.95 8.08 -7.07
C ILE A 62 -2.91 6.56 -7.20
N THR A 63 -3.46 5.99 -8.28
CA THR A 63 -3.60 4.54 -8.44
C THR A 63 -2.33 3.87 -8.95
N TYR A 64 -1.62 4.51 -9.89
CA TYR A 64 -0.44 3.94 -10.52
C TYR A 64 0.85 4.66 -10.13
N LEU A 65 0.94 5.96 -10.38
CA LEU A 65 2.20 6.70 -10.26
C LEU A 65 2.77 6.65 -8.84
N LEU A 66 1.98 7.04 -7.84
CA LEU A 66 2.47 7.13 -6.46
C LEU A 66 2.85 5.75 -5.89
N PRO A 67 2.03 4.69 -6.04
CA PRO A 67 2.43 3.35 -5.59
C PRO A 67 3.66 2.81 -6.34
N LEU A 68 3.77 3.01 -7.66
CA LEU A 68 4.95 2.56 -8.42
C LEU A 68 6.23 3.24 -7.96
N LEU A 69 6.19 4.55 -7.69
CA LEU A 69 7.33 5.30 -7.17
C LEU A 69 7.75 4.79 -5.79
N ILE A 70 6.80 4.44 -4.93
CA ILE A 70 7.09 3.82 -3.62
C ILE A 70 7.71 2.44 -3.80
N GLY A 71 7.15 1.60 -4.68
CA GLY A 71 7.68 0.28 -4.98
C GLY A 71 9.10 0.35 -5.54
N TYR A 72 9.35 1.30 -6.45
CA TYR A 72 10.67 1.59 -6.98
C TYR A 72 11.64 2.01 -5.89
N THR A 73 11.28 3.00 -5.06
CA THR A 73 12.15 3.48 -3.98
C THR A 73 12.44 2.37 -2.97
N GLY A 74 11.44 1.56 -2.61
CA GLY A 74 11.62 0.41 -1.72
C GLY A 74 12.58 -0.64 -2.27
N GLY A 75 12.42 -1.00 -3.54
CA GLY A 75 13.36 -1.90 -4.22
C GLY A 75 14.76 -1.31 -4.31
N LYS A 76 14.86 -0.01 -4.58
CA LYS A 76 16.12 0.73 -4.68
C LYS A 76 16.88 0.78 -3.36
N MET A 77 16.17 0.93 -2.24
CA MET A 77 16.78 0.88 -0.91
C MET A 77 17.43 -0.48 -0.60
N ILE A 78 17.03 -1.56 -1.27
CA ILE A 78 17.59 -2.90 -1.07
C ILE A 78 18.72 -3.21 -2.05
N TYR A 79 18.54 -2.87 -3.34
CA TYR A 79 19.45 -3.26 -4.42
C TYR A 79 19.53 -2.24 -5.57
N ASP A 80 19.60 -0.96 -5.22
CA ASP A 80 19.77 0.18 -6.12
C ASP A 80 18.84 0.12 -7.35
N VAL A 81 19.23 0.65 -8.51
CA VAL A 81 18.36 0.76 -9.69
C VAL A 81 17.75 -0.57 -10.10
N ARG A 82 18.52 -1.67 -10.09
CA ARG A 82 17.99 -3.00 -10.44
C ARG A 82 16.89 -3.46 -9.49
N GLY A 83 17.12 -3.29 -8.19
CA GLY A 83 16.11 -3.56 -7.18
C GLY A 83 14.87 -2.69 -7.36
N GLY A 84 15.05 -1.41 -7.70
CA GLY A 84 13.96 -0.50 -7.96
C GLY A 84 13.11 -0.91 -9.15
N VAL A 85 13.72 -1.25 -10.28
CA VAL A 85 12.98 -1.70 -11.49
C VAL A 85 12.18 -2.97 -11.21
N VAL A 86 12.78 -3.98 -10.57
CA VAL A 86 12.09 -5.23 -10.22
C VAL A 86 10.99 -4.98 -9.18
N GLY A 87 11.25 -4.14 -8.18
CA GLY A 87 10.28 -3.74 -7.16
C GLY A 87 9.06 -3.01 -7.74
N ALA A 88 9.28 -2.07 -8.66
CA ALA A 88 8.21 -1.38 -9.38
C ALA A 88 7.40 -2.35 -10.26
N THR A 89 8.09 -3.25 -10.97
CA THR A 89 7.46 -4.28 -11.81
C THR A 89 6.56 -5.20 -10.98
N ALA A 90 7.06 -5.68 -9.83
CA ALA A 90 6.29 -6.49 -8.89
C ALA A 90 5.08 -5.72 -8.31
N THR A 91 5.27 -4.42 -8.01
CA THR A 91 4.22 -3.53 -7.50
C THR A 91 3.07 -3.38 -8.50
N MET A 92 3.35 -3.36 -9.81
CA MET A 92 2.30 -3.33 -10.83
C MET A 92 1.32 -4.52 -10.71
N GLY A 93 1.83 -5.71 -10.36
CA GLY A 93 0.98 -6.88 -10.16
C GLY A 93 -0.03 -6.68 -9.03
N VAL A 94 0.37 -5.97 -7.99
CA VAL A 94 -0.52 -5.62 -6.87
C VAL A 94 -1.55 -4.59 -7.26
N ILE A 95 -1.11 -3.54 -7.98
CA ILE A 95 -1.99 -2.45 -8.43
C ILE A 95 -3.09 -3.01 -9.34
N VAL A 96 -2.74 -3.85 -10.32
CA VAL A 96 -3.72 -4.43 -11.25
C VAL A 96 -4.62 -5.47 -10.56
N GLY A 97 -4.16 -6.08 -9.46
CA GLY A 97 -4.93 -7.05 -8.69
C GLY A 97 -5.90 -6.44 -7.67
N SER A 98 -6.08 -5.11 -7.66
CA SER A 98 -6.90 -4.40 -6.68
C SER A 98 -7.53 -3.14 -7.29
N ASP A 99 -8.77 -2.85 -6.93
CA ASP A 99 -9.47 -1.63 -7.36
C ASP A 99 -9.12 -0.39 -6.50
N ILE A 100 -8.17 -0.53 -5.57
CA ILE A 100 -7.80 0.50 -4.58
C ILE A 100 -6.31 0.83 -4.74
N PRO A 101 -5.90 2.11 -4.60
CA PRO A 101 -4.48 2.50 -4.61
C PRO A 101 -3.60 1.66 -3.68
N MET A 102 -2.62 0.94 -4.24
CA MET A 102 -1.84 -0.07 -3.52
C MET A 102 -0.51 0.44 -2.89
N PHE A 103 -0.54 1.52 -2.11
CA PHE A 103 0.59 2.00 -1.28
C PHE A 103 1.32 0.93 -0.42
N LEU A 104 0.62 0.12 0.35
CA LEU A 104 1.16 -0.91 1.28
C LEU A 104 1.62 -2.12 0.48
N GLY A 105 0.86 -2.48 -0.55
CA GLY A 105 1.29 -3.47 -1.53
C GLY A 105 2.63 -3.08 -2.15
N ALA A 106 2.81 -1.82 -2.52
CA ALA A 106 4.08 -1.28 -2.98
C ALA A 106 5.17 -1.30 -1.90
N MET A 107 4.83 -0.97 -0.65
CA MET A 107 5.76 -1.01 0.48
C MET A 107 6.27 -2.41 0.81
N ILE A 108 5.48 -3.43 0.51
CA ILE A 108 5.86 -4.83 0.70
C ILE A 108 6.59 -5.36 -0.53
N MET A 109 5.99 -5.20 -1.72
CA MET A 109 6.50 -5.79 -2.96
C MET A 109 7.76 -5.10 -3.47
N GLY A 110 7.93 -3.80 -3.26
CA GLY A 110 9.13 -3.06 -3.64
C GLY A 110 10.41 -3.68 -3.04
N PRO A 111 10.55 -3.69 -1.70
CA PRO A 111 11.67 -4.31 -1.01
C PRO A 111 11.80 -5.81 -1.28
N LEU A 112 10.68 -6.54 -1.41
CA LEU A 112 10.69 -7.96 -1.75
C LEU A 112 11.33 -8.21 -3.13
N GLY A 113 10.94 -7.43 -4.13
CA GLY A 113 11.52 -7.48 -5.47
C GLY A 113 13.01 -7.18 -5.45
N GLY A 114 13.40 -6.11 -4.74
CA GLY A 114 14.81 -5.76 -4.52
C GLY A 114 15.62 -6.86 -3.82
N TYR A 115 15.03 -7.52 -2.82
CA TYR A 115 15.68 -8.60 -2.08
C TYR A 115 15.90 -9.85 -2.95
N LEU A 116 14.90 -10.23 -3.74
CA LEU A 116 14.98 -11.42 -4.57
C LEU A 116 16.00 -11.28 -5.69
N ILE A 117 16.03 -10.13 -6.38
CA ILE A 117 17.03 -9.87 -7.42
C ILE A 117 18.45 -9.78 -6.81
N LYS A 118 18.60 -9.16 -5.64
CA LYS A 118 19.88 -9.11 -4.91
C LYS A 118 20.41 -10.51 -4.62
N LYS A 119 19.55 -11.39 -4.13
CA LYS A 119 19.92 -12.76 -3.78
C LYS A 119 20.28 -13.57 -5.03
N PHE A 120 19.56 -13.37 -6.13
CA PHE A 120 19.87 -14.01 -7.41
C PHE A 120 21.25 -13.56 -7.93
N ASP A 121 21.53 -12.26 -7.93
CA ASP A 121 22.79 -11.73 -8.43
C ASP A 121 23.98 -12.22 -7.59
N GLN A 122 23.82 -12.29 -6.27
CA GLN A 122 24.83 -12.89 -5.38
C GLN A 122 25.14 -14.36 -5.71
N GLN A 123 24.16 -15.13 -6.19
CA GLN A 123 24.36 -16.54 -6.56
C GLN A 123 25.02 -16.73 -7.94
N ILE A 124 24.88 -15.73 -8.82
CA ILE A 124 25.39 -15.73 -10.19
C ILE A 124 26.73 -15.00 -10.31
N GLN A 125 27.11 -14.20 -9.31
CA GLN A 125 28.37 -13.46 -9.28
C GLN A 125 29.57 -14.39 -9.55
N GLY A 126 30.42 -14.00 -10.51
CA GLY A 126 31.60 -14.76 -10.92
C GLY A 126 31.34 -15.98 -11.82
N LYS A 127 30.07 -16.30 -12.14
CA LYS A 127 29.71 -17.39 -13.05
C LYS A 127 29.43 -16.95 -14.48
N VAL A 128 29.30 -15.64 -14.71
CA VAL A 128 28.94 -15.07 -16.01
C VAL A 128 30.22 -14.71 -16.77
N LYS A 129 30.30 -15.14 -18.03
CA LYS A 129 31.39 -14.75 -18.91
C LYS A 129 31.31 -13.27 -19.24
N GLN A 130 32.47 -12.63 -19.35
CA GLN A 130 32.59 -11.23 -19.78
C GLN A 130 31.85 -11.02 -21.11
N GLY A 131 31.07 -9.93 -21.20
CA GLY A 131 30.21 -9.63 -22.36
C GLY A 131 28.77 -10.17 -22.27
N PHE A 132 28.49 -11.17 -21.42
CA PHE A 132 27.13 -11.67 -21.18
C PHE A 132 26.44 -11.04 -19.97
N GLU A 133 27.14 -10.21 -19.20
CA GLU A 133 26.65 -9.64 -17.95
C GLU A 133 25.37 -8.82 -18.13
N MET A 134 25.32 -7.92 -19.12
CA MET A 134 24.08 -7.14 -19.38
C MET A 134 22.91 -8.04 -19.79
N LEU A 135 23.18 -9.10 -20.57
CA LEU A 135 22.15 -10.07 -20.97
C LEU A 135 21.58 -10.76 -19.74
N VAL A 136 22.43 -11.36 -18.92
CA VAL A 136 22.01 -12.07 -17.70
C VAL A 136 21.32 -11.10 -16.74
N ASN A 137 21.83 -9.87 -16.61
CA ASN A 137 21.28 -8.88 -15.68
C ASN A 137 19.87 -8.44 -16.07
N ASN A 138 19.63 -8.18 -17.37
CA ASN A 138 18.33 -7.74 -17.86
C ASN A 138 17.33 -8.90 -17.92
N PHE A 139 17.73 -10.08 -18.40
CA PHE A 139 16.84 -11.25 -18.46
C PHE A 139 16.46 -11.74 -17.06
N SER A 140 17.38 -11.78 -16.11
CA SER A 140 17.07 -12.17 -14.74
C SER A 140 16.11 -11.19 -14.06
N ALA A 141 16.33 -9.88 -14.22
CA ALA A 141 15.43 -8.86 -13.71
C ALA A 141 14.03 -8.99 -14.35
N GLY A 142 13.97 -9.26 -15.66
CA GLY A 142 12.70 -9.48 -16.37
C GLY A 142 11.97 -10.73 -15.92
N ILE A 143 12.66 -11.87 -15.79
CA ILE A 143 12.04 -13.14 -15.37
C ILE A 143 11.59 -13.05 -13.91
N ILE A 144 12.44 -12.60 -13.01
CA ILE A 144 12.11 -12.47 -11.58
C ILE A 144 11.01 -11.42 -11.39
N GLY A 145 11.11 -10.28 -12.06
CA GLY A 145 10.08 -9.25 -12.07
C GLY A 145 8.73 -9.81 -12.53
N GLY A 146 8.70 -10.47 -13.69
CA GLY A 146 7.47 -11.07 -14.24
C GLY A 146 6.86 -12.13 -13.31
N LEU A 147 7.66 -13.03 -12.75
CA LEU A 147 7.18 -14.03 -11.80
C LEU A 147 6.61 -13.38 -10.55
N LEU A 148 7.26 -12.33 -10.03
CA LEU A 148 6.76 -11.59 -8.87
C LEU A 148 5.49 -10.83 -9.17
N THR A 149 5.36 -10.23 -10.35
CA THR A 149 4.13 -9.55 -10.80
C THR A 149 2.96 -10.52 -10.82
N LEU A 150 3.14 -11.72 -11.40
CA LEU A 150 2.09 -12.74 -11.45
C LEU A 150 1.72 -13.25 -10.04
N ALA A 151 2.73 -13.49 -9.20
CA ALA A 151 2.52 -13.90 -7.82
C ALA A 151 1.80 -12.82 -7.00
N ALA A 152 2.18 -11.56 -7.16
CA ALA A 152 1.55 -10.41 -6.52
C ALA A 152 0.09 -10.26 -6.94
N PHE A 153 -0.18 -10.32 -8.25
CA PHE A 153 -1.54 -10.23 -8.80
C PHE A 153 -2.46 -11.30 -8.20
N LYS A 154 -2.01 -12.55 -8.15
CA LYS A 154 -2.78 -13.66 -7.57
C LYS A 154 -2.89 -13.60 -6.04
N GLY A 155 -1.84 -13.10 -5.37
CA GLY A 155 -1.74 -13.08 -3.90
C GLY A 155 -2.50 -11.94 -3.23
N VAL A 156 -2.74 -10.84 -3.93
CA VAL A 156 -3.32 -9.62 -3.34
C VAL A 156 -4.76 -9.80 -2.92
N GLY A 157 -5.60 -10.42 -3.76
CA GLY A 157 -7.01 -10.68 -3.41
C GLY A 157 -7.16 -11.42 -2.07
N PRO A 158 -6.51 -12.59 -1.86
CA PRO A 158 -6.56 -13.30 -0.59
C PRO A 158 -6.04 -12.50 0.60
N VAL A 159 -4.93 -11.76 0.44
CA VAL A 159 -4.34 -10.95 1.51
C VAL A 159 -5.29 -9.82 1.93
N VAL A 160 -5.82 -9.07 0.96
CA VAL A 160 -6.78 -8.00 1.20
C VAL A 160 -8.05 -8.56 1.85
N SER A 161 -8.57 -9.68 1.36
CA SER A 161 -9.75 -10.34 1.94
C SER A 161 -9.52 -10.77 3.39
N ALA A 162 -8.36 -11.35 3.70
CA ALA A 162 -8.01 -11.74 5.06
C ALA A 162 -7.95 -10.52 5.99
N ILE A 163 -7.28 -9.44 5.56
CA ILE A 163 -7.19 -8.19 6.33
C ILE A 163 -8.59 -7.62 6.57
N SER A 164 -9.41 -7.48 5.53
CA SER A 164 -10.78 -6.96 5.66
C SER A 164 -11.64 -7.79 6.62
N LYS A 165 -11.57 -9.13 6.55
CA LYS A 165 -12.31 -10.01 7.47
C LYS A 165 -11.85 -9.85 8.92
N THR A 166 -10.54 -9.74 9.16
CA THR A 166 -10.02 -9.55 10.52
C THR A 166 -10.43 -8.19 11.10
N LEU A 167 -10.42 -7.13 10.29
CA LEU A 167 -10.88 -5.81 10.70
C LEU A 167 -12.38 -5.78 10.95
N ALA A 168 -13.18 -6.38 10.07
CA ALA A 168 -14.62 -6.50 10.26
C ALA A 168 -14.95 -7.20 11.58
N ALA A 169 -14.31 -8.33 11.88
CA ALA A 169 -14.49 -9.04 13.15
C ALA A 169 -14.03 -8.22 14.38
N GLY A 170 -13.01 -7.37 14.22
CA GLY A 170 -12.58 -6.44 15.26
C GLY A 170 -13.61 -5.35 15.53
N VAL A 171 -14.20 -4.77 14.48
CA VAL A 171 -15.25 -3.75 14.58
C VAL A 171 -16.54 -4.35 15.16
N GLU A 172 -16.94 -5.54 14.71
CA GLU A 172 -18.13 -6.25 15.21
C GLU A 172 -18.06 -6.48 16.73
N LYS A 173 -16.90 -6.93 17.25
CA LYS A 173 -16.70 -7.04 18.70
C LYS A 173 -16.82 -5.71 19.46
N ILE A 174 -16.40 -4.61 18.85
CA ILE A 174 -16.51 -3.27 19.46
C ILE A 174 -17.96 -2.79 19.46
N VAL A 175 -18.71 -3.09 18.40
CA VAL A 175 -20.15 -2.80 18.27
C VAL A 175 -20.94 -3.62 19.30
N ASP A 176 -20.66 -4.92 19.44
CA ASP A 176 -21.33 -5.79 20.40
C ASP A 176 -21.13 -5.32 21.85
N LEU A 177 -19.93 -4.83 22.17
CA LEU A 177 -19.60 -4.26 23.47
C LEU A 177 -20.16 -2.83 23.70
N HIS A 178 -20.91 -2.27 22.73
CA HIS A 178 -21.42 -0.88 22.74
C HIS A 178 -20.30 0.17 22.89
N LEU A 179 -19.06 -0.18 22.54
CA LEU A 179 -17.86 0.67 22.66
C LEU A 179 -17.58 1.43 21.36
N LEU A 180 -18.63 1.91 20.69
CA LEU A 180 -18.54 2.65 19.41
C LEU A 180 -17.47 3.76 19.38
N PRO A 181 -17.22 4.54 20.46
CA PRO A 181 -16.15 5.55 20.47
C PRO A 181 -14.74 4.97 20.26
N LEU A 182 -14.49 3.71 20.66
CA LEU A 182 -13.21 3.04 20.50
C LEU A 182 -13.01 2.46 19.10
N ALA A 183 -14.06 2.34 18.29
CA ALA A 183 -13.95 1.90 16.90
C ALA A 183 -13.07 2.87 16.09
N ASN A 184 -13.10 4.18 16.40
CA ASN A 184 -12.28 5.19 15.74
C ASN A 184 -10.78 4.94 15.89
N ILE A 185 -10.32 4.36 17.00
CA ILE A 185 -8.90 4.01 17.23
C ILE A 185 -8.40 2.99 16.20
N PHE A 186 -9.28 2.13 15.67
CA PHE A 186 -8.94 1.14 14.65
C PHE A 186 -9.24 1.64 13.23
N ILE A 187 -10.32 2.42 13.07
CA ILE A 187 -10.78 2.92 11.77
C ILE A 187 -9.84 4.02 11.23
N GLU A 188 -9.37 4.95 12.05
CA GLU A 188 -8.51 6.06 11.60
C GLU A 188 -7.14 5.59 11.05
N PRO A 189 -6.38 4.72 11.74
CA PRO A 189 -5.13 4.19 11.17
C PRO A 189 -5.40 3.38 9.91
N GLY A 190 -6.53 2.66 9.89
CA GLY A 190 -7.02 1.95 8.72
C GLY A 190 -7.25 2.86 7.51
N LYS A 191 -7.97 3.97 7.70
CA LYS A 191 -8.26 4.98 6.66
C LYS A 191 -6.98 5.56 6.07
N VAL A 192 -5.99 5.88 6.92
CA VAL A 192 -4.69 6.43 6.51
C VAL A 192 -3.81 5.40 5.81
N LEU A 193 -3.85 4.14 6.25
CA LEU A 193 -3.03 3.09 5.65
C LEU A 193 -3.62 2.59 4.33
N PHE A 194 -4.91 2.24 4.26
CA PHE A 194 -5.47 1.52 3.09
C PHE A 194 -6.96 1.65 2.84
N LEU A 195 -7.74 2.10 3.82
CA LEU A 195 -9.08 1.56 3.95
C LEU A 195 -10.20 2.50 3.60
N ASN A 196 -9.96 3.74 3.15
CA ASN A 196 -11.10 4.59 2.82
C ASN A 196 -12.00 3.94 1.74
N ASN A 197 -11.43 3.22 0.76
CA ASN A 197 -12.24 2.52 -0.25
C ASN A 197 -12.65 1.09 0.16
N ALA A 198 -11.82 0.36 0.91
CA ALA A 198 -12.13 -1.03 1.33
C ALA A 198 -13.09 -1.10 2.52
N ILE A 199 -13.01 -0.15 3.46
CA ILE A 199 -13.98 0.00 4.55
C ILE A 199 -15.28 0.55 3.97
N ASN A 200 -15.26 1.58 3.10
CA ASN A 200 -16.50 2.15 2.56
C ASN A 200 -17.24 1.14 1.65
N HIS A 201 -16.58 0.53 0.66
CA HIS A 201 -17.25 -0.38 -0.29
C HIS A 201 -17.26 -1.86 0.12
N GLY A 202 -16.29 -2.32 0.92
CA GLY A 202 -16.11 -3.74 1.24
C GLY A 202 -16.68 -4.21 2.59
N ILE A 203 -16.88 -3.30 3.56
CA ILE A 203 -17.30 -3.67 4.93
C ILE A 203 -18.51 -2.84 5.38
N LEU A 204 -18.44 -1.51 5.31
CA LEU A 204 -19.51 -0.61 5.77
C LEU A 204 -20.70 -0.55 4.82
N SER A 205 -20.49 -0.54 3.49
CA SER A 205 -21.61 -0.56 2.54
C SER A 205 -22.47 -1.84 2.66
N PRO A 206 -21.92 -3.06 2.65
CA PRO A 206 -22.73 -4.28 2.80
C PRO A 206 -23.44 -4.38 4.15
N LEU A 207 -22.74 -4.09 5.27
CA LEU A 207 -23.33 -4.11 6.61
C LEU A 207 -24.36 -2.99 6.79
N GLY A 208 -24.11 -1.81 6.20
CA GLY A 208 -25.00 -0.67 6.22
C GLY A 208 -26.27 -0.91 5.41
N ILE A 209 -26.16 -1.57 4.25
CA ILE A 209 -27.31 -2.03 3.45
C ILE A 209 -28.10 -3.10 4.19
N GLU A 210 -27.43 -4.08 4.83
CA GLU A 210 -28.11 -5.12 5.60
C GLU A 210 -28.84 -4.55 6.82
N GLN A 211 -28.21 -3.60 7.53
CA GLN A 211 -28.80 -2.93 8.70
C GLN A 211 -29.91 -1.96 8.29
N ALA A 212 -29.76 -1.22 7.18
CA ALA A 212 -30.82 -0.37 6.65
C ALA A 212 -32.01 -1.19 6.11
N ALA A 213 -31.77 -2.37 5.54
CA ALA A 213 -32.83 -3.27 5.08
C ALA A 213 -33.66 -3.85 6.25
N LYS A 214 -33.03 -4.13 7.40
CA LYS A 214 -33.71 -4.65 8.60
C LYS A 214 -34.35 -3.56 9.47
N THR A 215 -33.73 -2.38 9.59
CA THR A 215 -34.11 -1.33 10.55
C THR A 215 -34.49 0.01 9.90
N GLY A 216 -34.47 0.12 8.57
CA GLY A 216 -34.82 1.34 7.82
C GLY A 216 -33.80 2.48 7.92
N LYS A 217 -32.76 2.34 8.76
CA LYS A 217 -31.70 3.33 9.01
C LYS A 217 -30.39 2.59 9.31
N SER A 218 -29.27 3.22 8.99
CA SER A 218 -27.95 2.71 9.37
C SER A 218 -27.03 3.85 9.81
N ILE A 219 -26.50 3.74 11.03
CA ILE A 219 -25.50 4.65 11.61
C ILE A 219 -24.13 4.46 10.95
N LEU A 220 -23.91 3.33 10.28
CA LEU A 220 -22.67 3.07 9.55
C LEU A 220 -22.46 4.07 8.40
N PHE A 221 -23.54 4.59 7.80
CA PHE A 221 -23.47 5.69 6.81
C PHE A 221 -23.02 7.04 7.41
N LEU A 222 -23.17 7.24 8.72
CA LEU A 222 -22.69 8.45 9.42
C LEU A 222 -21.22 8.35 9.83
N LEU A 223 -20.67 7.13 9.92
CA LEU A 223 -19.23 6.89 10.08
C LEU A 223 -18.48 6.98 8.73
N GLU A 224 -19.26 6.96 7.64
CA GLU A 224 -18.86 7.16 6.25
C GLU A 224 -18.85 8.64 5.85
N THR A 225 -18.97 9.61 6.77
CA THR A 225 -18.93 11.04 6.42
C THR A 225 -17.61 11.37 5.73
N ASN A 226 -17.66 11.30 4.40
CA ASN A 226 -16.61 11.65 3.50
C ASN A 226 -16.92 13.06 3.01
N PRO A 227 -16.16 14.08 3.40
CA PRO A 227 -16.23 15.35 2.73
C PRO A 227 -15.39 15.23 1.45
N GLY A 228 -15.93 14.59 0.40
CA GLY A 228 -15.26 14.45 -0.90
C GLY A 228 -15.27 13.04 -1.46
#